data_AF-H1FYG1-F1
#
_entry.id   AF-H1FYG1-F1
#
_cell.length_a   1.000
_cell.length_b   1.000
_cell.length_c   1.000
_cell.angle_alpha   90.00
_cell.angle_beta   90.00
_cell.angle_gamma   90.00
#
_symmetry.space_group_name_H-M   'P 1'
#
loop_
_entity.id
_entity.type
_entity.pdbx_description
1 polymer ?
#
loop_
_entity_poly.entity_id
_entity_poly.type
_entity_poly.pdbx_seq_one_letter_code
_entity_poly.pdbx_strand_id
1 'polypeptide(L)'
;MPKYIASKNNESVIFEFQKDGKPIRKWVKKEDIILLTDNKDYFLETVKHFKDIEATQQKLVDEAHEQLNKSIEAFTETMNSEIDEYSEIRDSSDVPCILKDL
;
A
#
# COMPACT_ATOMS: atom_id res chain seq x y z
N MET A 1 -32.64 0.95 10.74
CA MET A 1 -32.39 2.40 10.77
C MET A 1 -31.36 2.67 11.88
N PRO A 2 -30.20 3.25 11.58
CA PRO A 2 -29.20 3.56 12.60
C PRO A 2 -29.76 4.57 13.61
N LYS A 3 -29.50 4.34 14.89
CA LYS A 3 -29.91 5.21 16.00
C LYS A 3 -28.68 5.78 16.66
N TYR A 4 -28.73 7.04 17.09
CA TYR A 4 -27.68 7.63 17.90
C TYR A 4 -28.25 8.29 19.14
N ILE A 5 -27.46 8.32 20.20
CA ILE A 5 -27.79 9.00 21.45
C ILE A 5 -26.66 10.00 21.71
N ALA A 6 -27.02 11.29 21.72
CA ALA A 6 -26.12 12.38 22.04
C ALA A 6 -26.68 13.19 23.21
N SER A 7 -25.84 13.48 24.20
CA SER A 7 -26.18 14.39 25.30
C SER A 7 -25.51 15.75 25.07
N LYS A 8 -26.17 16.85 25.46
CA LYS A 8 -25.59 18.21 25.37
C LYS A 8 -24.33 18.35 26.23
N ASN A 9 -24.30 17.69 27.39
CA ASN A 9 -23.26 17.85 28.40
C ASN A 9 -22.22 16.70 28.41
N ASN A 10 -22.20 15.87 27.36
CA ASN A 10 -21.25 14.76 27.25
C ASN A 10 -20.44 14.92 25.96
N GLU A 11 -19.14 14.68 26.02
CA GLU A 11 -18.23 14.75 24.87
C GLU A 11 -18.35 13.54 23.96
N SER A 12 -19.14 12.53 24.28
CA SER A 12 -19.32 11.32 23.48
C SER A 12 -20.73 11.19 22.90
N VAL A 13 -20.81 10.53 21.74
CA VAL A 13 -22.05 10.06 21.10
C VAL A 13 -22.02 8.54 21.03
N ILE A 14 -23.18 7.93 21.29
CA ILE A 14 -23.36 6.48 21.15
C ILE A 14 -24.02 6.22 19.81
N PHE A 15 -23.37 5.45 18.95
CA PHE A 15 -23.95 4.92 17.72
C PHE A 15 -24.44 3.50 17.96
N GLU A 16 -25.69 3.21 17.59
CA GLU A 16 -26.25 1.86 17.60
C GLU A 16 -26.48 1.39 16.15
N PHE A 17 -25.88 0.25 15.82
CA PHE A 17 -26.00 -0.40 14.51
C PHE A 17 -26.27 -1.90 14.68
N GLN A 18 -26.90 -2.52 13.67
CA GLN A 18 -27.21 -3.95 13.67
C GLN A 18 -26.04 -4.72 13.04
N LYS A 19 -25.52 -5.72 13.73
CA LYS A 19 -24.57 -6.69 13.20
C LYS A 19 -25.02 -8.09 13.59
N ASP A 20 -25.20 -8.97 12.61
CA ASP A 20 -25.67 -10.35 12.82
C ASP A 20 -27.00 -10.43 13.61
N GLY A 21 -27.91 -9.49 13.34
CA GLY A 21 -29.22 -9.39 14.02
C GLY A 21 -29.16 -8.92 15.47
N LYS A 22 -27.98 -8.54 15.98
CA LYS A 22 -27.79 -8.02 17.33
C LYS A 22 -27.42 -6.53 17.28
N PRO A 23 -27.96 -5.71 18.21
CA PRO A 23 -27.55 -4.32 18.33
C PRO A 23 -26.13 -4.24 18.91
N ILE A 24 -25.23 -3.60 18.19
CA ILE A 24 -23.89 -3.21 18.66
C ILE A 24 -23.88 -1.71 18.89
N ARG A 25 -23.26 -1.30 19.99
CA ARG A 25 -23.12 0.11 20.36
C ARG A 25 -21.65 0.50 20.38
N LYS A 26 -21.33 1.63 19.74
CA LYS A 26 -19.98 2.20 19.76
C LYS A 26 -20.03 3.60 20.36
N TRP A 27 -19.16 3.85 21.33
CA TRP A 27 -18.91 5.18 21.88
C TRP A 27 -17.88 5.87 21.02
N VAL A 28 -18.18 7.07 20.57
CA VAL A 28 -17.28 7.88 19.75
C VAL A 28 -17.27 9.28 20.34
N LYS A 29 -16.08 9.84 20.56
CA LYS A 29 -15.99 11.21 21.02
C LYS A 29 -16.47 12.15 19.92
N LYS A 30 -17.15 13.23 20.29
CA LYS A 30 -17.66 14.26 19.37
C LYS A 30 -16.57 14.87 18.50
N GLU A 31 -15.37 15.05 19.07
CA GLU A 31 -14.18 15.50 18.35
C GLU A 31 -13.74 14.53 17.24
N ASP A 32 -13.99 13.24 17.42
CA ASP A 32 -13.70 12.18 16.43
C ASP A 32 -14.86 11.97 15.43
N ILE A 33 -16.00 12.64 15.63
CA ILE A 33 -17.15 12.57 14.71
C ILE A 33 -16.93 13.58 13.59
N ILE A 34 -16.49 13.09 12.44
CA ILE A 34 -16.50 13.87 11.21
C ILE A 34 -17.97 14.01 10.77
N LEU A 35 -18.57 15.16 11.06
CA LEU A 35 -19.76 15.62 10.34
C LEU A 35 -19.32 15.88 8.90
N LEU A 36 -19.60 14.91 8.03
CA LEU A 36 -19.58 15.10 6.59
C LEU A 36 -20.70 16.09 6.28
N THR A 37 -20.42 17.38 6.44
CA THR A 37 -21.15 18.58 6.02
C THR A 37 -22.64 18.41 5.59
N ASP A 38 -23.52 19.29 6.06
CA ASP A 38 -24.88 19.43 5.51
C ASP A 38 -24.89 19.85 4.03
N ASN A 39 -23.77 20.34 3.51
CA ASN A 39 -23.55 20.63 2.10
C ASN A 39 -23.15 19.36 1.33
N LYS A 40 -24.17 18.72 0.74
CA LYS A 40 -24.03 17.51 -0.08
C LYS A 40 -23.01 17.67 -1.21
N ASP A 41 -22.94 18.83 -1.86
CA ASP A 41 -22.06 19.04 -3.01
C ASP A 41 -20.60 19.12 -2.57
N TYR A 42 -20.31 19.81 -1.46
CA TYR A 42 -18.97 19.85 -0.87
C TYR A 42 -18.50 18.44 -0.44
N PHE A 43 -19.40 17.62 0.10
CA PHE A 43 -19.08 16.23 0.43
C PHE A 43 -18.72 15.41 -0.81
N LEU A 44 -19.54 15.47 -1.87
CA LEU A 44 -19.31 14.72 -3.10
C LEU A 44 -18.00 15.14 -3.78
N GLU A 45 -17.71 16.43 -3.82
CA GLU A 45 -16.46 16.97 -4.35
C GLU A 45 -15.25 16.50 -3.55
N THR A 46 -15.34 16.55 -2.22
CA THR A 46 -14.28 16.08 -1.31
C THR A 46 -14.01 14.58 -1.48
N VAL A 47 -15.06 13.75 -1.55
CA VAL A 47 -14.91 12.30 -1.77
C VAL A 47 -14.32 12.00 -3.13
N LYS A 48 -14.74 12.72 -4.18
CA LYS A 48 -14.17 12.58 -5.52
C LYS A 48 -12.68 12.92 -5.50
N HIS A 49 -12.31 14.04 -4.87
CA HIS A 49 -10.92 14.45 -4.74
C HIS A 49 -10.06 13.40 -4.06
N PHE A 50 -10.55 12.78 -2.97
CA PHE A 50 -9.83 11.69 -2.31
C PHE A 50 -9.65 10.46 -3.20
N LYS A 51 -10.68 10.07 -3.97
CA LYS A 51 -10.57 8.96 -4.93
C LYS A 51 -9.56 9.24 -6.05
N ASP A 52 -9.52 10.48 -6.52
CA ASP A 52 -8.56 10.89 -7.57
C ASP A 52 -7.12 10.84 -7.03
N ILE A 53 -6.90 11.25 -5.77
CA ILE A 53 -5.61 11.11 -5.08
C ILE A 53 -5.23 9.65 -4.91
N GLU A 54 -6.14 8.82 -4.40
CA GLU A 54 -5.92 7.38 -4.20
C GLU A 54 -5.53 6.68 -5.51
N ALA A 55 -6.26 6.95 -6.59
CA ALA A 55 -5.95 6.41 -7.91
C ALA A 55 -4.58 6.85 -8.43
N THR A 56 -4.21 8.11 -8.20
CA THR A 56 -2.90 8.65 -8.59
C THR A 56 -1.77 7.97 -7.81
N GLN A 57 -1.94 7.80 -6.50
CA GLN A 57 -0.96 7.13 -5.66
C GLN A 57 -0.80 5.64 -6.02
N GLN A 58 -1.90 4.95 -6.31
CA GLN A 58 -1.85 3.55 -6.74
C GLN A 58 -1.07 3.40 -8.05
N LYS A 59 -1.29 4.29 -9.03
CA LYS A 59 -0.54 4.28 -10.29
C LYS A 59 0.97 4.44 -10.08
N LEU A 60 1.39 5.32 -9.17
CA LEU A 60 2.81 5.51 -8.83
C LEU A 60 3.42 4.24 -8.20
N VAL A 61 2.67 3.55 -7.34
CA VAL A 61 3.09 2.28 -6.75
C VAL A 61 3.22 1.20 -7.82
N ASP A 62 2.26 1.11 -8.73
CA ASP A 62 2.29 0.12 -9.81
C ASP A 62 3.48 0.35 -10.76
N GLU A 63 3.74 1.61 -11.13
CA GLU A 63 4.90 1.98 -11.94
C GLU A 63 6.23 1.67 -11.22
N ALA A 64 6.32 1.93 -9.92
CA ALA A 64 7.50 1.61 -9.12
C ALA A 64 7.74 0.09 -9.02
N HIS A 65 6.68 -0.72 -8.85
CA HIS A 65 6.78 -2.18 -8.88
C HIS A 65 7.22 -2.70 -10.24
N GLU A 66 6.69 -2.15 -11.34
CA GLU A 66 7.10 -2.56 -12.68
C GLU A 66 8.59 -2.27 -12.93
N GLN A 67 9.07 -1.10 -12.52
CA GLN A 67 10.48 -0.73 -12.63
C GLN A 67 11.38 -1.64 -11.78
N LEU A 68 10.95 -1.96 -10.56
CA LEU A 68 11.69 -2.87 -9.68
C LEU A 68 11.83 -4.26 -10.33
N ASN A 69 10.74 -4.80 -10.88
CA ASN A 69 10.76 -6.11 -11.54
C ASN A 69 11.73 -6.12 -12.73
N LYS A 70 11.68 -5.09 -13.59
CA LYS A 70 12.63 -4.95 -14.71
C LYS A 70 14.08 -4.90 -14.22
N SER A 71 14.34 -4.21 -13.10
CA SER A 71 15.69 -4.15 -12.53
C SER A 71 16.16 -5.49 -11.98
N ILE A 72 15.26 -6.30 -11.41
CA ILE A 72 15.57 -7.65 -10.91
C ILE A 72 15.89 -8.57 -12.08
N GLU A 73 15.11 -8.52 -13.15
CA GLU A 73 15.34 -9.30 -14.37
C GLU A 73 16.71 -8.97 -14.99
N ALA A 74 16.98 -7.68 -15.22
CA ALA A 74 18.25 -7.23 -15.79
C ALA A 74 19.46 -7.61 -14.92
N PHE A 75 19.31 -7.50 -13.58
CA PHE A 75 20.35 -7.94 -12.65
C PHE A 75 20.61 -9.44 -12.75
N THR A 76 19.54 -10.24 -12.82
CA THR A 76 19.62 -11.70 -12.90
C THR A 76 20.27 -12.14 -14.21
N GLU A 77 19.89 -11.52 -15.33
CA GLU A 77 20.51 -11.78 -16.64
C GLU A 77 22.00 -11.44 -16.64
N THR A 78 22.36 -10.26 -16.10
CA THR A 78 23.76 -9.84 -16.00
C THR A 78 24.56 -10.82 -15.12
N MET A 79 24.02 -11.18 -13.96
CA MET A 79 24.67 -12.12 -13.04
C MET A 79 24.90 -13.48 -13.71
N ASN A 80 23.90 -14.02 -14.42
CA ASN A 80 24.05 -15.29 -15.11
C ASN A 80 25.11 -15.20 -16.23
N SER A 81 25.12 -14.12 -17.01
CA SER A 81 26.13 -13.90 -18.05
C SER A 81 27.55 -13.85 -17.49
N GLU A 82 27.75 -13.16 -16.36
CA GLU A 82 29.05 -13.07 -15.68
C GLU A 82 29.50 -14.43 -15.10
N ILE A 83 28.56 -15.22 -14.58
CA ILE A 83 28.84 -16.59 -14.09
C ILE A 83 29.22 -17.51 -15.25
N ASP A 84 28.53 -17.42 -16.38
CA ASP A 84 28.81 -18.23 -17.57
C ASP A 84 30.20 -17.88 -18.13
N GLU A 85 30.51 -16.59 -18.27
CA GLU A 85 31.84 -16.11 -18.71
C GLU A 85 32.95 -16.58 -17.77
N TYR A 86 32.75 -16.48 -16.45
CA TYR A 86 33.72 -16.99 -15.48
C TYR A 86 33.94 -18.50 -15.59
N SER A 87 32.86 -19.26 -15.83
CA SER A 87 32.92 -20.71 -15.97
C SER A 87 33.67 -21.12 -17.24
N GLU A 88 33.44 -20.43 -18.36
CA GLU A 88 34.18 -20.64 -19.60
C GLU A 88 35.67 -20.34 -19.46
N ILE A 89 36.02 -19.25 -18.76
CA ILE A 89 37.42 -18.87 -18.48
C ILE A 89 38.11 -19.94 -17.62
N ARG A 90 37.43 -20.44 -16.58
CA ARG A 90 37.95 -21.49 -15.67
C ARG A 90 38.22 -22.81 -16.39
N ASP A 91 37.35 -23.19 -17.33
CA ASP A 91 37.46 -24.45 -18.06
C ASP A 91 38.35 -24.35 -19.31
N SER A 92 38.82 -23.15 -19.65
CA SER A 92 39.80 -22.94 -20.72
C SER A 92 41.22 -23.32 -20.27
N SER A 93 41.87 -24.19 -21.06
CA SER A 93 43.18 -24.79 -20.76
C SER A 93 44.35 -23.79 -20.71
N ASP A 94 44.15 -22.54 -21.11
CA ASP A 94 45.21 -21.55 -21.36
C ASP A 94 45.26 -20.40 -20.34
N VAL A 95 44.44 -20.43 -19.28
CA VAL A 95 44.42 -19.38 -18.26
C VAL A 95 45.15 -19.85 -16.99
N PRO A 96 46.27 -19.22 -16.60
CA PRO A 96 46.89 -19.46 -15.30
C PRO A 96 45.93 -18.99 -14.20
N CYS A 97 45.14 -19.89 -13.62
CA CYS A 97 44.29 -19.56 -12.48
C CYS A 97 45.15 -19.08 -11.30
N ILE A 98 45.13 -17.77 -11.02
CA ILE A 98 45.79 -17.12 -9.89
C ILE A 98 45.23 -17.60 -8.52
N LEU A 99 44.12 -18.35 -8.52
CA LEU A 99 43.39 -18.77 -7.32
C LEU A 99 43.70 -20.19 -6.80
N LYS A 100 44.74 -20.88 -7.29
CA LYS A 100 45.05 -22.23 -6.79
C LYS A 100 45.60 -22.30 -5.36
N ASP A 101 45.95 -21.16 -4.74
CA ASP A 101 46.65 -21.12 -3.44
C ASP A 101 45.96 -20.28 -2.34
N LEU A 102 44.63 -20.25 -2.27
CA LEU A 102 43.88 -19.70 -1.12
C LEU A 102 42.92 -20.71 -0.51
#